data_AF-A0A2N2X2Z6-F1
#
_entry.id   AF-A0A2N2X2Z6-F1
#
_cell.length_a   1.000
_cell.length_b   1.000
_cell.length_c   1.000
_cell.angle_alpha   90.00
_cell.angle_beta   90.00
_cell.angle_gamma   90.00
#
_symmetry.space_group_name_H-M   'P 1'
#
loop_
_entity.id
_entity.type
_entity.pdbx_description
1 polymer ?
#
loop_
_entity_poly.entity_id
_entity_poly.type
_entity_poly.pdbx_seq_one_letter_code
_entity_poly.pdbx_strand_id
1 'polypeptide(L)'
;MAKLIFRLLLSFLVFVGVFILIQRSLTPDSFGKNGHYRANSLNDNKMRTSYFKGEKSCTECHQDVFDLKETDVHSGVRCESCHPPQIDAATDCKVKPPIIKGTIEFCAQCHATNPGRLKKGVPQLDFKEHYENQNCIECHNPHAPWELKE
;
A
#
# COMPACT_ATOMS: atom_id res chain seq x y z
N MET A 1 45.94 -30.01 -9.73
CA MET A 1 44.99 -29.12 -10.44
C MET A 1 43.76 -29.85 -11.00
N ALA A 2 43.89 -30.89 -11.83
CA ALA A 2 42.74 -31.59 -12.44
C ALA A 2 41.67 -32.13 -11.46
N LYS A 3 42.07 -32.68 -10.30
CA LYS A 3 41.14 -33.20 -9.29
C LYS A 3 40.23 -32.12 -8.67
N LEU A 4 40.73 -30.89 -8.52
CA LEU A 4 39.95 -29.77 -7.98
C LEU A 4 38.90 -29.32 -9.00
N ILE A 5 39.30 -29.19 -10.27
CA ILE A 5 38.41 -28.84 -11.38
C ILE A 5 37.28 -29.86 -11.52
N PHE A 6 37.60 -31.16 -11.44
CA PHE A 6 36.60 -32.21 -11.53
C PHE A 6 35.60 -32.18 -10.36
N ARG A 7 36.09 -31.96 -9.13
CA ARG A 7 35.23 -31.83 -7.93
C ARG A 7 34.30 -30.63 -8.04
N LEU A 8 34.82 -29.48 -8.45
CA LEU A 8 34.03 -28.26 -8.64
C LEU A 8 32.97 -28.43 -9.73
N LEU A 9 33.33 -29.03 -10.86
CA LEU A 9 32.39 -29.30 -11.95
C LEU A 9 31.28 -30.26 -11.51
N LEU A 10 31.61 -31.34 -10.80
CA LEU A 10 30.63 -32.27 -10.26
C LEU A 10 29.67 -31.58 -9.28
N SER A 11 30.21 -30.82 -8.32
CA SER A 11 29.39 -30.07 -7.35
C SER A 11 28.47 -29.06 -8.04
N PHE A 12 28.96 -28.36 -9.07
CA PHE A 12 28.15 -27.43 -9.87
C PHE A 12 27.02 -28.15 -10.60
N LEU A 13 27.29 -29.29 -11.24
CA LEU A 13 26.27 -30.07 -11.93
C LEU A 13 25.22 -30.62 -10.97
N VAL A 14 25.63 -31.09 -9.78
CA VAL A 14 24.69 -31.52 -8.72
C VAL A 14 23.82 -30.34 -8.29
N PHE A 15 24.42 -29.18 -8.03
CA PHE A 15 23.68 -27.98 -7.64
C PHE A 15 22.67 -27.55 -8.71
N VAL A 16 23.08 -27.47 -9.97
CA VAL A 16 22.19 -27.12 -11.09
C VAL A 16 21.11 -28.18 -11.28
N GLY A 17 21.45 -29.47 -11.16
CA GLY A 17 20.48 -30.57 -11.24
C GLY A 17 19.41 -30.48 -10.15
N VAL A 18 19.82 -30.23 -8.91
CA VAL A 18 18.91 -30.00 -7.77
C VAL A 18 18.05 -28.75 -8.01
N PHE A 19 18.65 -27.66 -8.46
CA PHE A 19 17.93 -26.42 -8.76
C PHE A 19 16.84 -26.62 -9.82
N ILE A 20 17.16 -27.32 -10.92
CA ILE A 20 16.18 -27.63 -11.98
C ILE A 20 15.05 -28.52 -11.44
N LEU A 21 15.38 -29.53 -10.64
CA LEU A 21 14.38 -30.40 -9.99
C LEU A 21 13.42 -29.60 -9.11
N ILE A 22 13.96 -28.72 -8.26
CA ILE A 22 13.16 -27.84 -7.40
C ILE A 22 12.28 -26.92 -8.24
N GLN A 23 12.85 -26.27 -9.26
CA GLN A 23 12.10 -25.36 -10.13
C GLN A 23 10.93 -26.08 -10.80
N ARG A 24 11.16 -27.27 -11.37
CA ARG A 24 10.11 -28.03 -12.04
C ARG A 24 9.04 -28.58 -11.08
N SER A 25 9.41 -28.88 -9.84
CA SER A 25 8.48 -29.40 -8.82
C SER A 25 7.64 -28.30 -8.16
N LEU A 26 8.25 -27.13 -7.90
CA LEU A 26 7.58 -26.03 -7.18
C LEU A 26 6.91 -25.01 -8.09
N THR A 27 7.16 -25.03 -9.40
CA THR A 27 6.50 -24.12 -10.35
C THR A 27 5.06 -24.58 -10.58
N PRO A 28 4.05 -23.79 -10.23
CA PRO A 28 2.65 -24.15 -10.43
C PRO A 28 2.30 -24.27 -11.92
N ASP A 29 1.38 -25.18 -12.27
CA ASP A 29 0.96 -25.43 -13.67
C ASP A 29 0.42 -24.20 -14.42
N SER A 30 -0.05 -23.19 -13.68
CA SER A 30 -0.56 -21.94 -14.25
C SER A 30 0.48 -20.81 -14.29
N PHE A 31 1.70 -21.03 -13.81
CA PHE A 31 2.77 -20.05 -13.90
C PHE A 31 3.15 -19.76 -15.36
N GLY A 32 3.35 -18.49 -15.71
CA GLY A 32 3.77 -18.12 -17.07
C GLY A 32 2.65 -17.93 -18.08
N LYS A 33 1.42 -18.44 -17.84
CA LYS A 33 0.33 -18.40 -18.82
C LYS A 33 -0.07 -16.98 -19.26
N ASN A 34 -0.07 -16.04 -18.32
CA ASN A 34 -0.47 -14.64 -18.54
C ASN A 34 0.65 -13.63 -18.24
N GLY A 35 1.88 -14.10 -18.00
CA GLY A 35 3.00 -13.29 -17.51
C GLY A 35 3.80 -14.02 -16.41
N HIS A 36 4.78 -13.35 -15.81
CA HIS A 36 5.69 -13.95 -14.82
C HIS A 36 5.05 -14.12 -13.42
N TYR A 37 3.89 -14.77 -13.38
CA TYR A 37 3.13 -15.07 -12.16
C TYR A 37 2.22 -16.29 -12.39
N ARG A 38 1.65 -16.82 -11.29
CA ARG A 38 0.69 -17.94 -11.30
C ARG A 38 -0.68 -17.46 -11.79
N ALA A 39 -1.12 -17.83 -12.99
CA ALA A 39 -2.38 -17.31 -13.56
C ALA A 39 -3.63 -17.63 -12.72
N ASN A 40 -3.65 -18.78 -12.02
CA ASN A 40 -4.76 -19.12 -11.10
C ASN A 40 -4.90 -18.14 -9.93
N SER A 41 -3.88 -17.32 -9.62
CA SER A 41 -3.96 -16.30 -8.57
C SER A 41 -5.05 -15.27 -8.83
N LEU A 42 -5.43 -15.04 -10.09
CA LEU A 42 -6.49 -14.11 -10.44
C LEU A 42 -7.84 -14.59 -9.89
N ASN A 43 -8.15 -15.89 -10.05
CA ASN A 43 -9.38 -16.47 -9.52
C ASN A 43 -9.32 -16.54 -7.99
N ASP A 44 -8.17 -16.91 -7.43
CA ASP A 44 -7.98 -16.93 -5.97
C ASP A 44 -8.19 -15.56 -5.34
N ASN A 45 -7.70 -14.49 -5.98
CA ASN A 45 -7.89 -13.12 -5.53
C ASN A 45 -9.34 -12.66 -5.68
N LYS A 46 -10.04 -13.05 -6.76
CA LYS A 46 -11.48 -12.76 -6.94
C LYS A 46 -12.36 -13.40 -5.87
N MET A 47 -11.96 -14.55 -5.33
CA MET A 47 -12.70 -15.24 -4.27
C MET A 47 -12.54 -14.61 -2.89
N ARG A 48 -11.59 -13.68 -2.71
CA ARG A 48 -11.45 -12.97 -1.44
C ARG A 48 -12.49 -11.86 -1.35
N THR A 49 -13.11 -11.73 -0.18
CA THR A 49 -13.92 -10.55 0.14
C THR A 49 -13.06 -9.31 -0.03
N SER A 50 -13.40 -8.45 -0.98
CA SER A 50 -12.75 -7.15 -1.10
C SER A 50 -13.19 -6.29 0.06
N TYR A 51 -12.25 -5.91 0.91
CA TYR A 51 -12.53 -4.89 1.92
C TYR A 51 -12.58 -3.51 1.28
N PHE A 52 -11.99 -3.31 0.10
CA PHE A 52 -11.93 -2.01 -0.59
C PHE A 52 -13.02 -1.93 -1.68
N LYS A 53 -13.79 -0.84 -1.70
CA LYS A 53 -14.77 -0.55 -2.77
C LYS A 53 -14.25 0.45 -3.79
N GLY A 54 -13.17 1.17 -3.46
CA GLY A 54 -12.65 2.26 -4.28
C GLY A 54 -13.36 3.58 -3.99
N GLU A 55 -12.64 4.68 -4.22
CA GLU A 55 -13.08 6.05 -3.90
C GLU A 55 -14.42 6.43 -4.52
N LYS A 56 -14.70 5.98 -5.75
CA LYS A 56 -15.97 6.27 -6.42
C LYS A 56 -17.19 5.87 -5.59
N SER A 57 -17.13 4.70 -4.94
CA SER A 57 -18.22 4.24 -4.08
C SER A 57 -18.38 5.10 -2.83
N CYS A 58 -17.33 5.76 -2.35
CA CYS A 58 -17.42 6.73 -1.26
C CYS A 58 -18.07 8.04 -1.75
N THR A 59 -17.71 8.51 -2.94
CA THR A 59 -18.21 9.79 -3.51
C THR A 59 -19.70 9.78 -3.83
N GLU A 60 -20.31 8.60 -4.02
CA GLU A 60 -21.76 8.47 -4.22
C GLU A 60 -22.58 9.07 -3.06
N CYS A 61 -22.03 9.09 -1.84
CA CYS A 61 -22.69 9.66 -0.65
C CYS A 61 -21.89 10.76 0.07
N HIS A 62 -20.57 10.89 -0.19
CA HIS A 62 -19.67 11.84 0.47
C HIS A 62 -18.98 12.78 -0.53
N GLN A 63 -19.73 13.26 -1.52
CA GLN A 63 -19.23 14.15 -2.57
C GLN A 63 -18.67 15.47 -2.01
N ASP A 64 -19.30 16.02 -0.98
CA ASP A 64 -18.88 17.24 -0.29
C ASP A 64 -17.46 17.12 0.30
N VAL A 65 -17.19 15.99 0.97
CA VAL A 65 -15.87 15.70 1.54
C VAL A 65 -14.83 15.47 0.44
N PHE A 66 -15.22 14.77 -0.63
CA PHE A 66 -14.36 14.57 -1.78
C PHE A 66 -13.98 15.89 -2.44
N ASP A 67 -14.96 16.76 -2.70
CA ASP A 67 -14.74 18.06 -3.34
C ASP A 67 -13.79 18.93 -2.52
N LEU A 68 -13.93 18.93 -1.18
CA LEU A 68 -13.01 19.61 -0.27
C LEU A 68 -11.58 19.06 -0.36
N LYS A 69 -11.42 17.72 -0.35
CA LYS A 69 -10.11 17.07 -0.45
C LYS A 69 -9.47 17.21 -1.83
N GLU A 70 -10.27 17.32 -2.88
CA GLU A 70 -9.79 17.44 -4.25
C GLU A 70 -9.25 18.84 -4.58
N THR A 71 -9.67 19.87 -3.84
CA THR A 71 -9.18 21.25 -4.01
C THR A 71 -7.88 21.56 -3.28
N ASP A 72 -7.40 20.66 -2.40
CA ASP A 72 -6.18 20.85 -1.60
C ASP A 72 -5.07 19.81 -1.93
N VAL A 73 -3.97 19.84 -1.17
CA VAL A 73 -2.72 19.09 -1.35
C VAL A 73 -2.88 17.57 -1.21
N HIS A 74 -4.02 17.10 -0.71
CA HIS A 74 -4.33 15.67 -0.61
C HIS A 74 -5.16 15.13 -1.78
N SER A 75 -5.47 15.91 -2.82
CA SER A 75 -6.15 15.48 -4.06
C SER A 75 -5.60 14.16 -4.67
N GLY A 76 -4.29 13.93 -4.57
CA GLY A 76 -3.66 12.69 -5.04
C GLY A 76 -3.93 11.44 -4.19
N VAL A 77 -4.31 11.60 -2.92
CA VAL A 77 -4.50 10.54 -1.93
C VAL A 77 -5.94 10.03 -2.00
N ARG A 78 -6.15 8.71 -2.05
CA ARG A 78 -7.50 8.13 -2.12
C ARG A 78 -8.05 7.92 -0.71
N CYS A 79 -9.38 7.97 -0.54
CA CYS A 79 -10.04 7.84 0.76
C CYS A 79 -9.53 6.65 1.57
N GLU A 80 -9.38 5.51 0.92
CA GLU A 80 -9.00 4.24 1.55
C GLU A 80 -7.52 4.18 1.98
N SER A 81 -6.70 5.15 1.58
CA SER A 81 -5.33 5.31 2.10
C SER A 81 -5.33 5.77 3.56
N CYS A 82 -6.34 6.53 3.96
CA CYS A 82 -6.52 6.99 5.34
C CYS A 82 -7.58 6.16 6.06
N HIS A 83 -8.72 5.96 5.43
CA HIS A 83 -9.85 5.28 6.01
C HIS A 83 -9.83 3.79 5.65
N PRO A 84 -9.46 2.89 6.58
CA PRO A 84 -9.50 1.47 6.32
C PRO A 84 -10.95 1.10 6.05
N PRO A 85 -11.23 0.39 4.97
CA PRO A 85 -12.59 0.14 4.61
C PRO A 85 -13.13 -0.98 5.49
N GLN A 86 -14.12 -0.65 6.32
CA GLN A 86 -14.94 -1.61 7.04
C GLN A 86 -16.30 -1.72 6.34
N ILE A 87 -16.26 -1.81 5.00
CA ILE A 87 -17.44 -1.77 4.14
C ILE A 87 -17.42 -3.03 3.25
N ASP A 88 -18.38 -3.92 3.47
CA ASP A 88 -18.66 -5.03 2.56
C ASP A 88 -19.78 -4.65 1.58
N ALA A 89 -20.15 -5.57 0.68
CA ALA A 89 -21.23 -5.34 -0.29
C ALA A 89 -22.57 -4.94 0.35
N ALA A 90 -22.83 -5.31 1.61
CA ALA A 90 -24.05 -5.01 2.33
C ALA A 90 -24.01 -3.68 3.10
N THR A 91 -22.84 -3.05 3.20
CA THR A 91 -22.69 -1.81 3.97
C THR A 91 -23.29 -0.62 3.21
N ASP A 92 -24.27 0.03 3.84
CA ASP A 92 -24.97 1.21 3.31
C ASP A 92 -23.98 2.35 3.03
N CYS A 93 -24.16 3.00 1.87
CA CYS A 93 -23.34 4.10 1.40
C CYS A 93 -23.32 5.33 2.33
N LYS A 94 -24.35 5.50 3.17
CA LYS A 94 -24.41 6.57 4.18
C LYS A 94 -23.52 6.31 5.40
N VAL A 95 -22.99 5.10 5.56
CA VAL A 95 -22.09 4.78 6.66
C VAL A 95 -20.75 5.46 6.39
N LYS A 96 -20.45 6.49 7.19
CA LYS A 96 -19.15 7.15 7.14
C LYS A 96 -18.04 6.13 7.41
N PRO A 97 -16.90 6.23 6.71
CA PRO A 97 -15.76 5.38 7.01
C PRO A 97 -15.31 5.54 8.47
N PRO A 98 -14.57 4.57 9.03
CA PRO A 98 -14.03 4.67 10.38
C PRO A 98 -13.29 5.99 10.59
N ILE A 99 -13.62 6.71 11.66
CA ILE A 99 -12.91 7.94 12.02
C ILE A 99 -11.47 7.58 12.36
N ILE A 100 -10.56 8.22 11.64
CA ILE A 100 -9.12 8.06 11.90
C ILE A 100 -8.71 9.13 12.89
N LYS A 101 -8.16 8.67 14.01
CA LYS A 101 -7.62 9.55 15.04
C LYS A 101 -6.47 10.43 14.54
N GLY A 102 -5.92 10.12 13.36
CA GLY A 102 -4.92 10.92 12.67
C GLY A 102 -3.69 11.16 13.55
N THR A 103 -3.17 10.07 14.13
CA THR A 103 -2.01 10.16 15.02
C THR A 103 -0.78 10.60 14.26
N ILE A 104 0.20 11.15 14.98
CA ILE A 104 1.50 11.51 14.41
C ILE A 104 2.10 10.34 13.61
N GLU A 105 2.07 9.13 14.17
CA GLU A 105 2.63 7.94 13.53
C GLU A 105 1.90 7.59 12.23
N PHE A 106 0.59 7.84 12.17
CA PHE A 106 -0.19 7.61 10.97
C PHE A 106 0.21 8.58 9.85
N CYS A 107 0.27 9.88 10.15
CA CYS A 107 0.70 10.91 9.20
C CYS A 107 2.18 10.72 8.79
N ALA A 108 3.02 10.24 9.71
CA ALA A 108 4.44 9.98 9.49
C ALA A 108 4.72 8.91 8.43
N GLN A 109 3.76 8.04 8.15
CA GLN A 109 3.89 7.08 7.04
C GLN A 109 4.19 7.77 5.71
N CYS A 110 3.74 9.02 5.51
CA CYS A 110 4.01 9.80 4.30
C CYS A 110 4.88 11.03 4.57
N HIS A 111 4.66 11.70 5.71
CA HIS A 111 5.26 12.99 6.01
C HIS A 111 6.57 12.92 6.80
N ALA A 112 7.03 11.74 7.23
CA ALA A 112 8.33 11.65 7.92
C ALA A 112 9.48 11.95 6.97
N THR A 113 10.47 12.67 7.47
CA THR A 113 11.76 12.85 6.81
C THR A 113 12.38 11.49 6.50
N ASN A 114 12.57 11.24 5.21
CA ASN A 114 13.16 10.03 4.65
C ASN A 114 14.09 10.43 3.49
N PRO A 115 15.40 10.18 3.60
CA PRO A 115 16.37 10.51 2.55
C PRO A 115 16.08 9.89 1.18
N GLY A 116 15.35 8.78 1.14
CA GLY A 116 14.94 8.10 -0.10
C GLY A 116 13.71 8.73 -0.79
N ARG A 117 13.01 9.67 -0.14
CA ARG A 117 11.86 10.35 -0.74
C ARG A 117 12.30 11.55 -1.57
N LEU A 118 11.60 11.75 -2.68
CA LEU A 118 11.81 12.92 -3.53
C LEU A 118 11.51 14.21 -2.76
N LYS A 119 12.44 15.18 -2.81
CA LYS A 119 12.28 16.49 -2.15
C LYS A 119 11.07 17.29 -2.68
N LYS A 120 10.69 17.09 -3.94
CA LYS A 120 9.52 17.71 -4.58
C LYS A 120 8.22 16.89 -4.42
N GLY A 121 8.25 15.80 -3.66
CA GLY A 121 7.11 14.93 -3.43
C GLY A 121 6.24 15.41 -2.26
N VAL A 122 5.74 14.46 -1.47
CA VAL A 122 5.01 14.74 -0.23
C VAL A 122 5.91 15.60 0.70
N PRO A 123 5.40 16.71 1.26
CA PRO A 123 6.14 17.51 2.23
C PRO A 123 6.60 16.65 3.40
N GLN A 124 7.89 16.72 3.73
CA GLN A 124 8.48 15.94 4.81
C GLN A 124 8.85 16.85 5.97
N LEU A 125 8.62 16.36 7.20
CA LEU A 125 8.88 17.08 8.43
C LEU A 125 9.56 16.17 9.47
N ASP A 126 10.36 16.78 10.34
CA ASP A 126 10.81 16.13 11.57
C ASP A 126 9.72 16.28 12.63
N PHE A 127 9.08 15.16 12.98
CA PHE A 127 8.01 15.14 13.97
C PHE A 127 8.49 15.45 15.39
N LYS A 128 9.80 15.40 15.66
CA LYS A 128 10.34 15.91 16.92
C LYS A 128 10.27 17.44 16.98
N GLU A 129 10.33 18.11 15.84
CA GLU A 129 10.27 19.57 15.73
C GLU A 129 8.83 20.08 15.59
N HIS A 130 7.90 19.23 15.15
CA HIS A 130 6.50 19.58 14.97
C HIS A 130 5.67 19.31 16.25
N TYR A 131 5.78 20.25 17.20
CA TYR A 131 5.03 20.43 18.46
C TYR A 131 4.83 19.20 19.36
N GLU A 132 5.39 19.25 20.58
CA GLU A 132 5.46 18.11 21.50
C GLU A 132 4.07 17.54 21.87
N ASN A 133 3.79 16.33 21.38
CA ASN A 133 2.70 15.42 21.79
C ASN A 133 1.27 15.78 21.36
N GLN A 134 1.06 16.61 20.33
CA GLN A 134 -0.26 16.87 19.76
C GLN A 134 -0.46 16.19 18.41
N ASN A 135 -1.64 15.63 18.17
CA ASN A 135 -1.92 15.01 16.88
C ASN A 135 -2.16 16.09 15.81
N CYS A 136 -1.73 15.80 14.58
CA CYS A 136 -1.86 16.74 13.46
C CYS A 136 -3.29 17.23 13.26
N ILE A 137 -4.26 16.36 13.50
CA ILE A 137 -5.69 16.65 13.31
C ILE A 137 -6.29 17.59 14.35
N GLU A 138 -5.55 17.93 15.41
CA GLU A 138 -5.98 18.92 16.39
C GLU A 138 -5.97 20.32 15.77
N CYS A 139 -4.99 20.58 14.89
CA CYS A 139 -4.84 21.87 14.20
C CYS A 139 -5.19 21.81 12.71
N HIS A 140 -4.97 20.69 12.02
CA HIS A 140 -5.16 20.57 10.58
C HIS A 140 -6.41 19.77 10.22
N ASN A 141 -7.11 20.17 9.16
CA ASN A 141 -8.15 19.34 8.54
C ASN A 141 -7.51 18.31 7.58
N PRO A 142 -7.63 16.99 7.79
CA PRO A 142 -7.04 16.00 6.87
C PRO A 142 -7.56 16.06 5.43
N HIS A 143 -8.77 16.59 5.25
CA HIS A 143 -9.39 16.83 3.95
C HIS A 143 -9.05 18.21 3.38
N ALA A 144 -8.42 19.10 4.15
CA ALA A 144 -7.90 20.38 3.67
C ALA A 144 -6.71 20.82 4.55
N PRO A 145 -5.53 20.17 4.43
CA PRO A 145 -4.47 20.32 5.43
C PRO A 145 -3.90 21.73 5.55
N TRP A 146 -4.05 22.56 4.51
CA TRP A 146 -3.65 23.96 4.56
C TRP A 146 -4.64 24.89 5.24
N GLU A 147 -5.86 24.41 5.47
CA GLU A 147 -6.81 25.07 6.35
C GLU A 147 -6.56 24.61 7.79
N LEU A 148 -6.14 25.55 8.64
CA LEU A 148 -6.13 25.34 10.08
C LEU A 148 -7.57 25.33 10.59
N LYS A 149 -7.84 24.47 11.57
CA LYS A 149 -9.08 24.50 12.32
C LYS A 149 -9.10 25.75 13.19
N GLU A 150 -10.26 26.39 13.29
CA GLU A 150 -10.52 27.48 14.24
C GLU A 150 -10.40 27.02 15.70
#